data_AF-A0AA95HYA8-F1
#
_entry.id   AF-A0AA95HYA8-F1
#
_cell.length_a   1.000
_cell.length_b   1.000
_cell.length_c   1.000
_cell.angle_alpha   90.00
_cell.angle_beta   90.00
_cell.angle_gamma   90.00
#
_symmetry.space_group_name_H-M   'P 1'
#
loop_
_entity.id
_entity.type
_entity.pdbx_description
1 polymer ?
#
loop_
_entity_poly.entity_id
_entity_poly.type
_entity_poly.pdbx_seq_one_letter_code
_entity_poly.pdbx_strand_id
1 'polypeptide(L)'
;MNEWSKIIVYILSGSGLVTALITLFKQRTIMKWSNRYQRQIESLKGDIHKNNEIMNSSLNIFSQGYNQAQEKRSAAIEEMWDKVLKIRESSSKIVTFYTLFLPEEYNNEENMYLTSLKMHLPSEEELVNFIGSMDELEKKRPYLGEKLWILFTIYRAFSGRLVIIFKRSVNERNIKRWHQDRGLMQLLEAALTKKEYEEYTRNKLGQHHSLTEAINIIEQKILKEFNNTLSGTYASEESFQQARKIQNLLSELEQGTKI
;
A
#
# COMPACT_ATOMS: atom_id res chain seq x y z
N MET A 1 -26.45 16.33 98.12
CA MET A 1 -26.02 16.20 96.70
C MET A 1 -24.52 16.06 96.70
N ASN A 2 -23.99 14.86 96.44
CA ASN A 2 -22.59 14.50 96.70
C ASN A 2 -21.63 15.18 95.72
N GLU A 3 -20.49 15.66 96.23
CA GLU A 3 -19.35 16.17 95.44
C GLU A 3 -19.00 15.26 94.23
N TRP A 4 -19.12 13.94 94.40
CA TRP A 4 -18.92 12.94 93.35
C TRP A 4 -19.86 13.08 92.14
N SER A 5 -21.10 13.54 92.30
CA SER A 5 -22.02 13.72 91.17
C SER A 5 -21.66 14.95 90.32
N LYS A 6 -21.03 15.97 90.90
CA LYS A 6 -20.52 17.13 90.14
C LYS A 6 -19.28 16.78 89.31
N ILE A 7 -18.40 15.95 89.86
CA ILE A 7 -17.19 15.46 89.15
C ILE A 7 -17.58 14.58 87.96
N ILE A 8 -18.57 13.68 88.12
CA ILE A 8 -19.07 12.82 87.02
C ILE A 8 -19.71 13.65 85.89
N VAL A 9 -20.46 14.71 86.22
CA VAL A 9 -21.06 15.61 85.21
C VAL A 9 -19.99 16.42 84.46
N TYR A 10 -18.91 16.84 85.12
CA TYR A 10 -17.79 17.54 84.48
C TYR A 10 -16.95 16.63 83.57
N ILE A 11 -16.77 15.37 83.94
CA ILE A 11 -16.08 14.37 83.11
C ILE A 11 -16.94 13.99 81.90
N LEU A 12 -18.25 13.83 82.07
CA LEU A 12 -19.19 13.56 80.98
C LEU A 12 -19.32 14.75 80.02
N SER A 13 -19.41 15.99 80.53
CA SER A 13 -19.48 17.19 79.69
C SER A 13 -18.17 17.48 78.95
N GLY A 14 -17.01 17.22 79.60
CA GLY A 14 -15.70 17.31 78.97
C GLY A 14 -15.49 16.26 77.88
N SER A 15 -15.94 15.01 78.09
CA SER A 15 -15.85 13.95 77.08
C SER A 15 -16.68 14.25 75.83
N GLY A 16 -17.87 14.84 76.00
CA GLY A 16 -18.73 15.24 74.87
C GLY A 16 -18.10 16.31 73.99
N LEU A 17 -17.44 17.31 74.60
CA LEU A 17 -16.73 18.38 73.88
C LEU A 17 -15.51 17.85 73.13
N VAL A 18 -14.72 16.95 73.74
CA VAL A 18 -13.57 16.33 73.07
C VAL A 18 -14.03 15.47 71.89
N THR A 19 -15.11 14.71 72.06
CA THR A 19 -15.68 13.88 70.98
C THR A 19 -16.20 14.73 69.83
N ALA A 20 -16.86 15.86 70.12
CA ALA A 20 -17.34 16.82 69.12
C ALA A 20 -16.19 17.52 68.36
N LEU A 21 -15.10 17.86 69.05
CA LEU A 21 -13.90 18.42 68.41
C LEU A 21 -13.22 17.40 67.49
N ILE A 22 -13.08 16.15 67.92
CA ILE A 22 -12.50 15.07 67.11
C ILE A 22 -13.37 14.81 65.87
N THR A 23 -14.70 14.77 65.99
CA THR A 23 -15.59 14.57 64.84
C THR A 23 -15.54 15.74 63.85
N LEU A 24 -15.45 16.99 64.32
CA LEU A 24 -15.29 18.17 63.45
C LEU A 24 -13.94 18.18 62.71
N PHE A 25 -12.85 17.82 63.40
CA PHE A 25 -11.53 17.68 62.76
C PHE A 25 -11.50 16.52 61.76
N LYS A 26 -12.12 15.39 62.11
CA LYS A 26 -12.27 14.22 61.22
C LYS A 26 -13.12 14.58 59.99
N GLN A 27 -14.23 15.30 60.16
CA GLN A 27 -15.05 15.77 59.04
C GLN A 27 -14.28 16.74 58.13
N ARG A 28 -13.53 17.70 58.69
CA ARG A 28 -12.73 18.64 57.89
C ARG A 28 -11.61 17.95 57.12
N THR A 29 -10.92 16.99 57.75
CA THR A 29 -9.84 16.24 57.09
C THR A 29 -10.38 15.32 56.00
N ILE A 30 -11.49 14.61 56.28
CA ILE A 30 -12.19 13.77 55.28
C ILE A 30 -12.71 14.62 54.12
N MET A 31 -13.33 15.77 54.36
CA MET A 31 -13.78 16.67 53.29
C MET A 31 -12.61 17.18 52.44
N LYS A 32 -11.49 17.56 53.07
CA LYS A 32 -10.29 17.98 52.34
C LYS A 32 -9.72 16.85 51.47
N TRP A 33 -9.70 15.62 52.00
CA TRP A 33 -9.26 14.43 51.26
C TRP A 33 -10.20 14.14 50.09
N SER A 34 -11.50 14.06 50.35
CA SER A 34 -12.54 13.84 49.34
C SER A 34 -12.46 14.87 48.22
N ASN A 35 -12.31 16.16 48.56
CA ASN A 35 -12.20 17.22 47.55
C ASN A 35 -10.93 17.10 46.70
N ARG A 36 -9.81 16.63 47.27
CA ARG A 36 -8.58 16.38 46.49
C ARG A 36 -8.77 15.20 45.54
N TYR A 37 -9.34 14.09 46.00
CA TYR A 37 -9.63 12.94 45.13
C TYR A 37 -10.61 13.30 44.02
N GLN A 38 -11.67 14.06 44.34
CA GLN A 38 -12.63 14.50 43.33
C GLN A 38 -11.98 15.37 42.26
N ARG A 39 -11.12 16.32 42.66
CA ARG A 39 -10.34 17.15 41.72
C ARG A 39 -9.39 16.33 40.86
N GLN A 40 -8.71 15.34 41.44
CA GLN A 40 -7.84 14.45 40.68
C GLN A 40 -8.63 13.60 39.68
N ILE A 41 -9.79 13.08 40.08
CA ILE A 41 -10.68 12.32 39.19
C ILE A 41 -11.20 13.21 38.06
N GLU A 42 -11.64 14.43 38.35
CA GLU A 42 -12.09 15.38 37.33
C GLU A 42 -10.96 15.78 36.38
N SER A 43 -9.75 16.01 36.89
CA SER A 43 -8.57 16.27 36.07
C SER A 43 -8.26 15.09 35.16
N LEU A 44 -8.17 13.87 35.70
CA LEU A 44 -7.91 12.66 34.92
C LEU A 44 -8.99 12.41 33.86
N LYS A 45 -10.27 12.63 34.20
CA LYS A 45 -11.36 12.56 33.21
C LYS A 45 -11.20 13.61 32.13
N GLY A 46 -10.82 14.84 32.49
CA GLY A 46 -10.51 15.91 31.55
C GLY A 46 -9.37 15.55 30.61
N ASP A 47 -8.27 15.02 31.14
CA ASP A 47 -7.10 14.60 30.37
C ASP A 47 -7.43 13.42 29.43
N ILE A 48 -8.19 12.43 29.91
CA ILE A 48 -8.69 11.32 29.08
C ILE A 48 -9.58 11.85 27.95
N HIS A 49 -10.47 12.80 28.24
CA HIS A 49 -11.39 13.33 27.23
C HIS A 49 -10.63 14.12 26.17
N LYS A 50 -9.70 14.99 26.59
CA LYS A 50 -8.79 15.72 25.70
C LYS A 50 -7.95 14.79 24.84
N ASN A 51 -7.37 13.74 25.42
CA ASN A 51 -6.59 12.75 24.67
C ASN A 51 -7.45 12.01 23.64
N ASN A 52 -8.68 11.64 24.01
CA ASN A 52 -9.63 11.01 23.08
C ASN A 52 -10.05 11.97 21.94
N GLU A 53 -10.27 13.25 22.23
CA GLU A 53 -10.59 14.25 21.20
C GLU A 53 -9.42 14.49 20.24
N ILE A 54 -8.19 14.60 20.76
CA ILE A 54 -6.98 14.69 19.94
C ILE A 54 -6.82 13.45 19.07
N MET A 55 -7.07 12.26 19.63
CA MET A 55 -6.99 11.02 18.87
C MET A 55 -8.06 10.95 17.78
N ASN A 56 -9.32 11.26 18.09
CA ASN A 56 -10.41 11.26 17.12
C ASN A 56 -10.23 12.31 16.02
N SER A 57 -9.79 13.52 16.38
CA SER A 57 -9.49 14.56 15.38
C SER A 57 -8.31 14.16 14.49
N SER A 58 -7.25 13.59 15.05
CA SER A 58 -6.11 13.05 14.28
C SER A 58 -6.54 11.92 13.34
N LEU A 59 -7.38 11.00 13.81
CA LEU A 59 -7.96 9.92 12.99
C LEU A 59 -8.83 10.48 11.86
N ASN A 60 -9.63 11.52 12.13
CA ASN A 60 -10.47 12.15 11.11
C ASN A 60 -9.64 12.88 10.05
N ILE A 61 -8.62 13.64 10.45
CA ILE A 61 -7.70 14.33 9.53
C ILE A 61 -6.96 13.29 8.67
N PHE A 62 -6.48 12.21 9.30
CA PHE A 62 -5.81 11.12 8.61
C PHE A 62 -6.75 10.44 7.61
N SER A 63 -7.98 10.11 8.02
CA SER A 63 -9.00 9.50 7.16
C SER A 63 -9.38 10.39 5.97
N GLN A 64 -9.58 11.69 6.18
CA GLN A 64 -9.91 12.63 5.09
C GLN A 64 -8.78 12.81 4.08
N GLY A 65 -7.55 13.02 4.56
CA GLY A 65 -6.38 13.12 3.68
C GLY A 65 -6.13 11.82 2.92
N TYR A 66 -6.34 10.68 3.60
CA TYR A 66 -6.23 9.36 3.00
C TYR A 66 -7.26 9.13 1.89
N ASN A 67 -8.53 9.45 2.10
CA ASN A 67 -9.58 9.25 1.11
C ASN A 67 -9.31 10.07 -0.18
N GLN A 68 -8.91 11.33 -0.05
CA GLN A 68 -8.57 12.17 -1.21
C GLN A 68 -7.34 11.64 -1.97
N ALA A 69 -6.32 11.17 -1.24
CA ALA A 69 -5.17 10.53 -1.87
C ALA A 69 -5.58 9.23 -2.57
N GLN A 70 -6.46 8.44 -1.95
CA GLN A 70 -6.93 7.16 -2.47
C GLN A 70 -7.73 7.32 -3.76
N GLU A 71 -8.57 8.34 -3.87
CA GLU A 71 -9.28 8.68 -5.12
C GLU A 71 -8.29 8.96 -6.26
N LYS A 72 -7.25 9.76 -6.00
CA LYS A 72 -6.18 10.05 -6.98
C LYS A 72 -5.38 8.81 -7.36
N ARG A 73 -5.10 7.92 -6.39
CA ARG A 73 -4.44 6.62 -6.63
C ARG A 73 -5.29 5.72 -7.51
N SER A 74 -6.59 5.61 -7.22
CA SER A 74 -7.53 4.82 -8.03
C SER A 74 -7.57 5.32 -9.48
N ALA A 75 -7.75 6.63 -9.67
CA ALA A 75 -7.77 7.25 -10.99
C ALA A 75 -6.44 7.11 -11.75
N ALA A 76 -5.31 7.07 -11.06
CA ALA A 76 -4.01 6.80 -11.68
C ALA A 76 -3.85 5.34 -12.09
N ILE A 77 -4.31 4.40 -11.25
CA ILE A 77 -4.30 2.96 -11.54
C ILE A 77 -5.20 2.64 -12.73
N GLU A 78 -6.40 3.21 -12.78
CA GLU A 78 -7.33 3.04 -13.91
C GLU A 78 -6.70 3.50 -15.23
N GLU A 79 -6.06 4.69 -15.24
CA GLU A 79 -5.38 5.17 -16.43
C GLU A 79 -4.18 4.27 -16.80
N MET A 80 -3.37 3.84 -15.83
CA MET A 80 -2.27 2.91 -16.10
C MET A 80 -2.79 1.60 -16.69
N TRP A 81 -3.91 1.07 -16.18
CA TRP A 81 -4.50 -0.15 -16.68
C TRP A 81 -5.02 -0.01 -18.11
N ASP A 82 -5.65 1.12 -18.45
CA ASP A 82 -6.02 1.44 -19.83
C ASP A 82 -4.79 1.42 -20.76
N LYS A 83 -3.65 1.98 -20.32
CA LYS A 83 -2.39 1.88 -21.07
C LYS A 83 -1.91 0.43 -21.19
N VAL A 84 -1.97 -0.37 -20.12
CA VAL A 84 -1.62 -1.80 -20.17
C VAL A 84 -2.46 -2.56 -21.19
N LEU A 85 -3.78 -2.30 -21.24
CA LEU A 85 -4.69 -2.91 -22.20
C LEU A 85 -4.37 -2.49 -23.65
N LYS A 86 -4.07 -1.21 -23.89
CA LYS A 86 -3.64 -0.73 -25.22
C LYS A 86 -2.34 -1.37 -25.69
N ILE A 87 -1.36 -1.53 -24.78
CA ILE A 87 -0.11 -2.26 -25.05
C ILE A 87 -0.38 -3.74 -25.37
N ARG A 88 -1.32 -4.36 -24.65
CA ARG A 88 -1.72 -5.76 -24.90
C ARG A 88 -2.38 -5.91 -26.27
N GLU A 89 -3.29 -5.01 -26.61
CA GLU A 89 -3.99 -5.03 -27.89
C GLU A 89 -3.00 -4.93 -29.06
N SER A 90 -2.03 -4.02 -28.98
CA SER A 90 -1.03 -3.82 -30.03
C SER A 90 -0.06 -5.01 -30.22
N SER A 91 0.21 -5.75 -29.15
CA SER A 91 1.07 -6.95 -29.18
C SER A 91 0.30 -8.26 -29.40
N SER A 92 -1.02 -8.27 -29.23
CA SER A 92 -1.86 -9.47 -29.24
C SER A 92 -1.68 -10.36 -30.47
N LYS A 93 -1.60 -9.77 -31.67
CA LYS A 93 -1.44 -10.51 -32.93
C LYS A 93 -0.07 -11.21 -33.00
N ILE A 94 0.96 -10.57 -32.47
CA ILE A 94 2.32 -11.13 -32.41
C ILE A 94 2.39 -12.25 -31.37
N VAL A 95 1.74 -12.07 -30.23
CA VAL A 95 1.63 -13.12 -29.20
C VAL A 95 0.90 -14.33 -29.76
N THR A 96 -0.21 -14.12 -30.46
CA THR A 96 -0.97 -15.18 -31.15
C THR A 96 -0.10 -15.89 -32.18
N PHE A 97 0.69 -15.17 -32.98
CA PHE A 97 1.64 -15.77 -33.92
C PHE A 97 2.61 -16.74 -33.21
N TYR A 98 3.30 -16.28 -32.17
CA TYR A 98 4.27 -17.11 -31.44
C TYR A 98 3.63 -18.24 -30.65
N THR A 99 2.32 -18.17 -30.39
CA THR A 99 1.57 -19.22 -29.68
C THR A 99 1.06 -20.29 -30.63
N LEU A 100 0.63 -19.92 -31.84
CA LEU A 100 0.02 -20.84 -32.80
C LEU A 100 1.05 -21.57 -33.67
N PHE A 101 2.14 -20.90 -34.03
CA PHE A 101 3.13 -21.45 -34.97
C PHE A 101 4.34 -22.02 -34.25
N LEU A 102 4.86 -23.13 -34.76
CA LEU A 102 6.13 -23.71 -34.36
C LEU A 102 7.30 -22.92 -34.97
N PRO A 103 8.48 -22.91 -34.33
CA PRO A 103 9.64 -22.17 -34.85
C PRO A 103 10.05 -22.53 -36.27
N GLU A 104 9.82 -23.77 -36.68
CA GLU A 104 10.13 -24.29 -38.00
C GLU A 104 9.17 -23.73 -39.08
N GLU A 105 8.00 -23.23 -38.67
CA GLU A 105 6.94 -22.70 -39.54
C GLU A 105 7.02 -21.18 -39.74
N TYR A 106 7.85 -20.47 -38.96
CA TYR A 106 7.86 -19.00 -38.93
C TYR A 106 8.20 -18.36 -40.28
N ASN A 107 9.06 -19.00 -41.06
CA ASN A 107 9.57 -18.46 -42.33
C ASN A 107 9.00 -19.19 -43.56
N ASN A 108 7.92 -19.96 -43.40
CA ASN A 108 7.25 -20.61 -44.53
C ASN A 108 6.57 -19.54 -45.41
N GLU A 109 6.94 -19.46 -46.69
CA GLU A 109 6.39 -18.49 -47.65
C GLU A 109 4.89 -18.69 -47.92
N GLU A 110 4.35 -19.89 -47.68
CA GLU A 110 2.92 -20.20 -47.81
C GLU A 110 2.09 -19.74 -46.61
N ASN A 111 2.71 -19.13 -45.59
CA ASN A 111 2.02 -18.67 -44.39
C ASN A 111 1.15 -17.43 -44.69
N MET A 112 -0.11 -17.66 -45.10
CA MET A 112 -1.11 -16.61 -45.33
C MET A 112 -1.32 -15.69 -44.12
N TYR A 113 -1.12 -16.21 -42.89
CA TYR A 113 -1.24 -15.40 -41.67
C TYR A 113 -0.10 -14.38 -41.56
N LEU A 114 1.12 -14.72 -41.98
CA LEU A 114 2.24 -13.79 -41.97
C LEU A 114 2.01 -12.60 -42.92
N THR A 115 1.47 -12.88 -44.11
CA THR A 115 1.13 -11.85 -45.10
C THR A 115 0.02 -10.92 -44.59
N SER A 116 -1.03 -11.48 -43.97
CA SER A 116 -2.10 -10.66 -43.38
C SER A 116 -1.60 -9.87 -42.17
N LEU A 117 -0.76 -10.47 -41.33
CA LEU A 117 -0.18 -9.83 -40.15
C LEU A 117 0.67 -8.62 -40.53
N LYS A 118 1.47 -8.70 -41.60
CA LYS A 118 2.30 -7.59 -42.09
C LYS A 118 1.49 -6.32 -42.37
N MET A 119 0.26 -6.45 -42.89
CA MET A 119 -0.62 -5.32 -43.17
C MET A 119 -1.20 -4.67 -41.91
N HIS A 120 -1.16 -5.38 -40.78
CA HIS A 120 -1.76 -4.94 -39.52
C HIS A 120 -0.73 -4.62 -38.44
N LEU A 121 0.57 -4.70 -38.76
CA LEU A 121 1.62 -4.26 -37.85
C LEU A 121 1.62 -2.73 -37.77
N PRO A 122 1.88 -2.17 -36.58
CA PRO A 122 1.85 -0.73 -36.42
C PRO A 122 2.89 -0.04 -37.32
N SER A 123 2.52 1.10 -37.87
CA SER A 123 3.41 1.98 -38.62
C SER A 123 4.53 2.53 -37.73
N GLU A 124 5.58 3.10 -38.33
CA GLU A 124 6.65 3.71 -37.53
C GLU A 124 6.13 4.91 -36.72
N GLU A 125 5.25 5.70 -37.31
CA GLU A 125 4.59 6.83 -36.65
C GLU A 125 3.73 6.36 -35.47
N GLU A 126 2.96 5.27 -35.63
CA GLU A 126 2.17 4.69 -34.54
C GLU A 126 3.06 4.20 -33.39
N LEU A 127 4.23 3.63 -33.69
CA LEU A 127 5.20 3.23 -32.67
C LEU A 127 5.79 4.43 -31.92
N VAL A 128 6.12 5.51 -32.63
CA VAL A 128 6.62 6.75 -32.02
C VAL A 128 5.53 7.39 -31.14
N ASN A 129 4.31 7.49 -31.66
CA ASN A 129 3.16 8.04 -30.93
C ASN A 129 2.83 7.20 -29.69
N PHE A 130 2.92 5.88 -29.79
CA PHE A 130 2.75 4.99 -28.65
C PHE A 130 3.79 5.25 -27.55
N ILE A 131 5.06 5.48 -27.91
CA ILE A 131 6.12 5.84 -26.96
C ILE A 131 5.82 7.20 -26.30
N GLY A 132 5.38 8.19 -27.08
CA GLY A 132 5.08 9.55 -26.62
C GLY A 132 3.77 9.70 -25.84
N SER A 133 2.79 8.79 -26.01
CA SER A 133 1.47 8.86 -25.36
C SER A 133 1.45 8.64 -23.83
N MET A 134 2.63 8.66 -23.20
CA MET A 134 2.87 8.30 -21.81
C MET A 134 3.14 9.51 -20.90
N ASP A 135 3.32 10.71 -21.47
CA ASP A 135 3.63 11.93 -20.72
C ASP A 135 2.54 12.29 -19.69
N GLU A 136 1.27 12.02 -20.01
CA GLU A 136 0.17 12.24 -19.07
C GLU A 136 0.20 11.28 -17.88
N LEU A 137 0.64 10.03 -18.10
CA LEU A 137 0.73 9.05 -17.03
C LEU A 137 1.92 9.33 -16.10
N GLU A 138 3.03 9.86 -16.62
CA GLU A 138 4.19 10.28 -15.81
C GLU A 138 3.77 11.31 -14.75
N LYS A 139 2.86 12.25 -15.09
CA LYS A 139 2.31 13.23 -14.12
C LYS A 139 1.60 12.58 -12.95
N LYS A 140 1.10 11.35 -13.13
CA LYS A 140 0.41 10.55 -12.11
C LYS A 140 1.33 9.59 -11.35
N ARG A 141 2.61 9.48 -11.73
CA ARG A 141 3.61 8.62 -11.05
C ARG A 141 3.65 8.76 -9.53
N PRO A 142 3.52 9.96 -8.92
CA PRO A 142 3.49 10.09 -7.46
C PRO A 142 2.39 9.29 -6.77
N TYR A 143 1.30 8.98 -7.48
CA TYR A 143 0.16 8.22 -6.95
C TYR A 143 0.24 6.72 -7.23
N LEU A 144 1.13 6.28 -8.12
CA LEU A 144 1.25 4.87 -8.52
C LEU A 144 2.26 4.11 -7.64
N GLY A 145 3.27 4.82 -7.13
CA GLY A 145 4.38 4.23 -6.41
C GLY A 145 5.45 3.65 -7.35
N GLU A 146 6.70 3.66 -6.88
CA GLU A 146 7.85 3.38 -7.74
C GLU A 146 7.91 1.93 -8.22
N LYS A 147 7.53 0.98 -7.37
CA LYS A 147 7.54 -0.44 -7.73
C LYS A 147 6.58 -0.75 -8.89
N LEU A 148 5.36 -0.21 -8.82
CA LEU A 148 4.36 -0.37 -9.88
C LEU A 148 4.81 0.34 -11.16
N TRP A 149 5.38 1.53 -11.04
CA TRP A 149 5.92 2.29 -12.16
C TRP A 149 7.03 1.53 -12.90
N ILE A 150 7.96 0.91 -12.17
CA ILE A 150 9.04 0.09 -12.74
C ILE A 150 8.45 -1.11 -13.49
N LEU A 151 7.51 -1.84 -12.89
CA LEU A 151 6.86 -2.99 -13.53
C LEU A 151 6.16 -2.60 -14.83
N PHE A 152 5.40 -1.48 -14.82
CA PHE A 152 4.77 -0.94 -16.01
C PHE A 152 5.78 -0.54 -17.08
N THR A 153 6.88 0.11 -16.68
CA THR A 153 7.95 0.52 -17.61
C THR A 153 8.59 -0.69 -18.28
N ILE A 154 8.87 -1.76 -17.52
CA ILE A 154 9.40 -3.02 -18.04
C ILE A 154 8.40 -3.67 -18.99
N TYR A 155 7.12 -3.75 -18.62
CA TYR A 155 6.06 -4.29 -19.46
C TYR A 155 5.96 -3.55 -20.80
N ARG A 156 5.94 -2.21 -20.76
CA ARG A 156 5.94 -1.35 -21.95
C ARG A 156 7.18 -1.58 -22.82
N ALA A 157 8.37 -1.60 -22.22
CA ALA A 157 9.61 -1.82 -22.94
C ALA A 157 9.68 -3.21 -23.58
N PHE A 158 9.20 -4.23 -22.87
CA PHE A 158 9.15 -5.61 -23.35
C PHE A 158 8.23 -5.73 -24.56
N SER A 159 6.98 -5.27 -24.46
CA SER A 159 6.01 -5.30 -25.56
C SER A 159 6.42 -4.42 -26.74
N GLY A 160 6.95 -3.22 -26.48
CA GLY A 160 7.45 -2.34 -27.54
C GLY A 160 8.62 -2.96 -28.30
N ARG A 161 9.60 -3.53 -27.58
CA ARG A 161 10.73 -4.23 -28.19
C ARG A 161 10.26 -5.44 -28.99
N LEU A 162 9.33 -6.23 -28.47
CA LEU A 162 8.73 -7.38 -29.16
C LEU A 162 8.14 -6.97 -30.51
N VAL A 163 7.36 -5.89 -30.54
CA VAL A 163 6.76 -5.38 -31.78
C VAL A 163 7.84 -4.94 -32.78
N ILE A 164 8.86 -4.22 -32.33
CA ILE A 164 9.95 -3.74 -33.19
C ILE A 164 10.75 -4.91 -33.79
N ILE A 165 11.18 -5.87 -32.96
CA ILE A 165 11.96 -7.01 -33.46
C ILE A 165 11.14 -7.87 -34.41
N PHE A 166 9.85 -8.04 -34.13
CA PHE A 166 8.96 -8.84 -34.96
C PHE A 166 8.78 -8.17 -36.31
N LYS A 167 8.41 -6.88 -36.33
CA LYS A 167 8.25 -6.10 -37.56
C LYS A 167 9.51 -6.12 -38.43
N ARG A 168 10.69 -5.92 -37.82
CA ARG A 168 11.97 -6.03 -38.55
C ARG A 168 12.15 -7.42 -39.15
N SER A 169 11.89 -8.47 -38.37
CA SER A 169 12.07 -9.85 -38.81
C SER A 169 11.11 -10.24 -39.94
N VAL A 170 9.87 -9.72 -39.91
CA VAL A 170 8.89 -9.87 -41.01
C VAL A 170 9.40 -9.21 -42.29
N ASN A 171 9.97 -8.01 -42.19
CA ASN A 171 10.54 -7.30 -43.34
C ASN A 171 11.77 -8.03 -43.92
N GLU A 172 12.60 -8.62 -43.05
CA GLU A 172 13.79 -9.40 -43.42
C GLU A 172 13.47 -10.85 -43.85
N ARG A 173 12.20 -11.28 -43.76
CA ARG A 173 11.77 -12.68 -43.96
C ARG A 173 12.57 -13.68 -43.11
N ASN A 174 12.93 -13.29 -41.89
CA ASN A 174 13.75 -14.08 -40.98
C ASN A 174 13.28 -13.92 -39.53
N ILE A 175 12.10 -14.45 -39.25
CA ILE A 175 11.51 -14.49 -37.91
C ILE A 175 12.26 -15.52 -37.07
N LYS A 176 12.88 -14.99 -36.01
CA LYS A 176 13.58 -15.75 -34.99
C LYS A 176 12.68 -16.04 -33.81
N ARG A 177 13.09 -17.02 -33.00
CA ARG A 177 12.43 -17.29 -31.72
C ARG A 177 12.61 -16.06 -30.81
N TRP A 178 11.52 -15.54 -30.25
CA TRP A 178 11.54 -14.29 -29.48
C TRP A 178 12.54 -14.32 -28.31
N HIS A 179 12.67 -15.47 -27.63
CA HIS A 179 13.55 -15.65 -26.48
C HIS A 179 15.05 -15.69 -26.85
N GLN A 180 15.40 -15.70 -28.13
CA GLN A 180 16.79 -15.53 -28.58
C GLN A 180 17.23 -14.06 -28.54
N ASP A 181 16.30 -13.12 -28.42
CA ASP A 181 16.63 -11.72 -28.24
C ASP A 181 17.07 -11.45 -26.79
N ARG A 182 18.36 -11.12 -26.62
CA ARG A 182 18.96 -10.83 -25.30
C ARG A 182 18.26 -9.68 -24.58
N GLY A 183 17.76 -8.68 -25.31
CA GLY A 183 17.11 -7.51 -24.69
C GLY A 183 15.75 -7.84 -24.09
N LEU A 184 14.94 -8.68 -24.76
CA LEU A 184 13.70 -9.21 -24.18
C LEU A 184 13.97 -10.04 -22.94
N MET A 185 14.99 -10.90 -22.98
CA MET A 185 15.36 -11.73 -21.82
C MET A 185 15.88 -10.91 -20.64
N GLN A 186 16.61 -9.82 -20.89
CA GLN A 186 17.05 -8.88 -19.85
C GLN A 186 15.89 -8.13 -19.21
N LEU A 187 14.90 -7.69 -20.01
CA LEU A 187 13.70 -7.05 -19.49
C LEU A 187 12.88 -8.02 -18.65
N LEU A 188 12.76 -9.27 -19.09
CA LEU A 188 12.08 -10.31 -18.32
C LEU A 188 12.80 -10.60 -17.00
N GLU A 189 14.14 -10.73 -17.03
CA GLU A 189 14.96 -10.88 -15.82
C GLU A 189 14.76 -9.72 -14.84
N ALA A 190 14.67 -8.49 -15.32
CA ALA A 190 14.44 -7.31 -14.49
C ALA A 190 13.06 -7.28 -13.82
N ALA A 191 12.03 -7.91 -14.42
CA ALA A 191 10.70 -8.01 -13.82
C ALA A 191 10.56 -9.16 -12.82
N LEU A 192 11.43 -10.16 -12.90
CA LEU A 192 11.37 -11.39 -12.11
C LEU A 192 12.37 -11.36 -10.96
N THR A 193 12.05 -12.05 -9.88
CA THR A 193 13.06 -12.43 -8.90
C THR A 193 14.01 -13.45 -9.52
N LYS A 194 15.24 -13.51 -9.02
CA LYS A 194 16.23 -14.50 -9.48
C LYS A 194 15.67 -15.93 -9.49
N LYS A 195 14.92 -16.30 -8.45
CA LYS A 195 14.27 -17.61 -8.35
C LYS A 195 13.22 -17.83 -9.44
N GLU A 196 12.31 -16.86 -9.65
CA GLU A 196 11.28 -16.94 -10.69
C GLU A 196 11.90 -17.02 -12.09
N TYR A 197 12.97 -16.26 -12.35
CA TYR A 197 13.69 -16.29 -13.62
C TYR A 197 14.38 -17.65 -13.85
N GLU A 198 15.04 -18.19 -12.82
CA GLU A 198 15.63 -19.53 -12.88
C GLU A 198 14.57 -20.63 -13.05
N GLU A 199 13.39 -20.50 -12.44
CA GLU A 199 12.27 -21.43 -12.62
C GLU A 199 11.71 -21.35 -14.05
N TYR A 200 11.50 -20.13 -14.55
CA TYR A 200 11.07 -19.87 -15.93
C TYR A 200 12.03 -20.47 -16.96
N THR A 201 13.33 -20.28 -16.77
CA THR A 201 14.37 -20.79 -17.69
C THR A 201 14.63 -22.28 -17.54
N ARG A 202 14.46 -22.88 -16.34
CA ARG A 202 14.66 -24.31 -16.09
C ARG A 202 13.49 -25.18 -16.52
N ASN A 203 12.29 -24.63 -16.69
CA ASN A 203 11.10 -25.40 -17.03
C ASN A 203 11.23 -26.04 -18.42
N LYS A 204 11.82 -27.25 -18.46
CA LYS A 204 12.09 -28.05 -19.67
C LYS A 204 10.83 -28.55 -20.40
N LEU A 205 9.66 -28.44 -19.77
CA LEU A 205 8.37 -28.67 -20.46
C LEU A 205 8.13 -27.63 -21.56
N GLY A 206 8.83 -26.49 -21.53
CA GLY A 206 8.84 -25.43 -22.53
C GLY A 206 10.12 -25.38 -23.36
N GLN A 207 10.38 -26.40 -24.20
CA GLN A 207 11.32 -26.22 -25.34
C GLN A 207 10.90 -25.06 -26.28
N HIS A 208 9.67 -24.59 -26.11
CA HIS A 208 9.15 -23.32 -26.61
C HIS A 208 8.87 -22.42 -25.40
N HIS A 209 9.80 -21.53 -25.04
CA HIS A 209 9.54 -20.49 -24.04
C HIS A 209 8.26 -19.75 -24.44
N SER A 210 7.18 -19.93 -23.68
CA SER A 210 5.88 -19.35 -24.02
C SER A 210 5.96 -17.84 -23.83
N LEU A 211 5.78 -17.10 -24.93
CA LEU A 211 5.72 -15.64 -24.90
C LEU A 211 4.53 -15.18 -24.05
N THR A 212 3.40 -15.87 -24.17
CA THR A 212 2.19 -15.62 -23.38
C THR A 212 2.45 -15.77 -21.88
N GLU A 213 3.21 -16.79 -21.48
CA GLU A 213 3.58 -16.98 -20.08
C GLU A 213 4.47 -15.83 -19.57
N ALA A 214 5.49 -15.43 -20.34
CA ALA A 214 6.36 -14.31 -19.98
C ALA A 214 5.57 -13.01 -19.76
N ILE A 215 4.64 -12.69 -20.67
CA ILE A 215 3.76 -11.52 -20.58
C ILE A 215 2.86 -11.64 -19.34
N ASN A 216 2.20 -12.79 -19.15
CA ASN A 216 1.29 -13.02 -18.04
C ASN A 216 1.96 -12.86 -16.67
N ILE A 217 3.22 -13.30 -16.51
CA ILE A 217 3.91 -13.14 -15.23
C ILE A 217 4.12 -11.66 -14.89
N ILE A 218 4.52 -10.85 -15.88
CA ILE A 218 4.69 -9.40 -15.68
C ILE A 218 3.35 -8.75 -15.34
N GLU A 219 2.29 -9.09 -16.07
CA GLU A 219 0.94 -8.57 -15.84
C GLU A 219 0.38 -8.96 -14.47
N GLN A 220 0.57 -10.20 -14.04
CA GLN A 220 0.15 -10.67 -12.72
C GLN A 220 0.84 -9.88 -11.59
N LYS A 221 2.12 -9.51 -11.77
CA LYS A 221 2.83 -8.66 -10.82
C LYS A 221 2.25 -7.24 -10.79
N ILE A 222 1.93 -6.67 -11.95
CA ILE A 222 1.25 -5.36 -12.04
C ILE A 222 -0.11 -5.41 -11.30
N LEU A 223 -0.94 -6.42 -11.60
CA LEU A 223 -2.25 -6.60 -10.96
C LEU A 223 -2.13 -6.79 -9.45
N LYS A 224 -1.12 -7.53 -9.00
CA LYS A 224 -0.84 -7.69 -7.57
C LYS A 224 -0.51 -6.34 -6.91
N GLU A 225 0.33 -5.52 -7.54
CA GLU A 225 0.65 -4.19 -7.00
C GLU A 225 -0.52 -3.20 -7.08
N PHE A 226 -1.39 -3.30 -8.08
CA PHE A 226 -2.67 -2.58 -8.08
C PHE A 226 -3.50 -2.96 -6.86
N ASN A 227 -3.69 -4.25 -6.62
CA ASN A 227 -4.45 -4.74 -5.46
C ASN A 227 -3.83 -4.29 -4.13
N ASN A 228 -2.50 -4.32 -4.00
CA ASN A 228 -1.81 -3.84 -2.79
C ASN A 228 -2.05 -2.34 -2.55
N THR A 229 -2.04 -1.55 -3.62
CA THR A 229 -2.25 -0.10 -3.56
C THR A 229 -3.72 0.24 -3.27
N LEU A 230 -4.66 -0.46 -3.91
CA LEU A 230 -6.11 -0.23 -3.77
C LEU A 230 -6.68 -0.75 -2.45
N SER A 231 -6.24 -1.92 -2.00
CA SER A 231 -6.67 -2.52 -0.73
C SER A 231 -6.26 -1.70 0.49
N GLY A 232 -5.41 -0.69 0.32
CA GLY A 232 -4.89 0.10 1.41
C GLY A 232 -3.95 -0.69 2.31
N THR A 233 -3.43 -1.86 1.89
CA THR A 233 -2.51 -2.66 2.70
C THR A 233 -1.32 -1.83 3.20
N TYR A 234 -0.74 -1.01 2.31
CA TYR A 234 0.32 -0.06 2.68
C TYR A 234 -0.15 1.00 3.69
N ALA A 235 -1.38 1.48 3.54
CA ALA A 235 -1.94 2.49 4.41
C ALA A 235 -2.34 1.95 5.78
N SER A 236 -2.86 0.72 5.86
CA SER A 236 -3.16 0.04 7.12
C SER A 236 -1.88 -0.24 7.90
N GLU A 237 -0.82 -0.69 7.24
CA GLU A 237 0.50 -0.86 7.86
C GLU A 237 1.04 0.48 8.36
N GLU A 238 1.04 1.53 7.53
CA GLU A 238 1.50 2.86 7.94
C GLU A 238 0.68 3.43 9.10
N SER A 239 -0.65 3.32 9.04
CA SER A 239 -1.56 3.75 10.11
C SER A 239 -1.27 3.01 11.41
N PHE A 240 -1.03 1.70 11.34
CA PHE A 240 -0.70 0.88 12.50
C PHE A 240 0.65 1.28 13.11
N GLN A 241 1.66 1.54 12.27
CA GLN A 241 2.96 2.03 12.72
C GLN A 241 2.87 3.42 13.37
N GLN A 242 2.07 4.32 12.80
CA GLN A 242 1.85 5.65 13.38
C GLN A 242 1.06 5.58 14.69
N ALA A 243 0.02 4.74 14.76
CA ALA A 243 -0.72 4.49 15.99
C ALA A 243 0.19 3.95 17.10
N ARG A 244 1.09 3.02 16.77
CA ARG A 244 2.12 2.53 17.70
C ARG A 244 3.06 3.64 18.16
N LYS A 245 3.52 4.53 17.28
CA LYS A 245 4.37 5.67 17.66
C LYS A 245 3.65 6.61 18.62
N ILE A 246 2.39 6.94 18.36
CA ILE A 246 1.57 7.77 19.26
C ILE A 246 1.41 7.09 20.62
N GLN A 247 1.11 5.79 20.64
CA GLN A 247 0.99 5.03 21.88
C GLN A 247 2.28 5.02 22.70
N ASN A 248 3.43 4.86 22.05
CA ASN A 248 4.73 4.91 22.70
C ASN A 248 5.01 6.30 23.30
N LEU A 249 4.74 7.38 22.55
CA LEU A 249 4.91 8.75 23.04
C LEU A 249 4.01 9.06 24.25
N LEU A 250 2.76 8.59 24.22
CA LEU A 250 1.85 8.75 25.37
C LEU A 250 2.37 8.00 26.61
N SER A 251 2.89 6.78 26.42
CA SER A 251 3.45 5.97 27.51
C SER A 251 4.70 6.62 28.13
N GLU A 252 5.55 7.24 27.31
CA GLU A 252 6.73 8.00 27.78
C GLU A 252 6.33 9.24 28.58
N LEU A 253 5.29 9.97 28.14
CA LEU A 253 4.77 11.13 28.87
C LEU A 253 4.22 10.76 30.25
N GLU A 254 3.53 9.63 30.37
CA GLU A 254 3.02 9.12 31.66
C GLU A 254 4.13 8.71 32.63
N GLN A 255 5.27 8.24 32.11
CA GLN A 255 6.44 7.89 32.93
C GLN A 255 7.23 9.13 33.36
N GLY A 256 7.33 10.15 32.49
CA GLY A 256 8.01 11.41 32.77
C GLY A 256 7.31 12.29 33.82
N THR A 257 5.99 12.14 34.00
CA THR A 257 5.21 12.89 35.02
C THR A 257 5.28 12.28 36.42
N LYS A 258 5.98 11.15 36.61
CA LYS A 258 6.17 10.50 37.93
C LYS A 258 7.44 10.94 38.69
N ILE A 259 8.12 12.01 38.27
CA ILE A 259 9.26 12.63 38.96
C ILE A 259 8.80 13.93 39.62
#